data_AF-A0A0N8WAZ9-F1
#
_entry.id   AF-A0A0N8WAZ9-F1
#
_cell.length_a   1.000
_cell.length_b   1.000
_cell.length_c   1.000
_cell.angle_alpha   90.00
_cell.angle_beta   90.00
_cell.angle_gamma   90.00
#
_symmetry.space_group_name_H-M   'P 1'
#
loop_
_entity.id
_entity.type
_entity.pdbx_description
1 polymer ?
#
loop_
_entity_poly.entity_id
_entity_poly.type
_entity_poly.pdbx_seq_one_letter_code
_entity_poly.pdbx_strand_id
1 'polypeptide(L)'
;MNGLNETVASAQAVDISSPSGLVPEGLTSFLADVYSNGLLGLGLFLLLLALGLALHGLNMKRTYERVAATTNGGEVSRDDLREEMFVRQGSNFNAAAVTGWLLLFVALSYFYFLTPEIFPRYNYYQVPTLASGPLGFFAFGFVVLLLALGAAAFVPREFYGYYELSRRMKVAIMLTGPVLAISILLSVQQGTTFPQVEPASRLLAFLALFASELALLWPIYAEALGGMR
;
A
#
# COMPACT_ATOMS: atom_id res chain seq x y z
N MET A 1 40.26 -8.61 -24.38
CA MET A 1 39.55 -7.35 -24.05
C MET A 1 38.48 -7.67 -23.02
N ASN A 2 38.88 -7.77 -21.75
CA ASN A 2 38.03 -8.07 -20.60
C ASN A 2 37.91 -6.79 -19.77
N GLY A 3 36.94 -5.93 -20.05
CA GLY A 3 36.88 -4.62 -19.38
C GLY A 3 35.56 -3.87 -19.48
N LEU A 4 34.44 -4.55 -19.71
CA LEU A 4 33.12 -3.90 -19.81
C LEU A 4 32.05 -4.47 -18.86
N ASN A 5 32.41 -5.41 -17.98
CA ASN A 5 31.45 -6.07 -17.08
C ASN A 5 31.47 -5.58 -15.62
N GLU A 6 32.28 -4.59 -15.25
CA GLU A 6 32.39 -4.14 -13.85
C GLU A 6 31.74 -2.77 -13.56
N THR A 7 31.25 -2.04 -14.57
CA THR A 7 30.73 -0.68 -14.40
C THR A 7 29.23 -0.56 -14.15
N VAL A 8 28.50 -1.67 -13.97
CA VAL A 8 27.05 -1.65 -13.66
C VAL A 8 26.75 -2.06 -12.20
N ALA A 9 27.78 -2.36 -11.40
CA ALA A 9 27.63 -2.88 -10.04
C ALA A 9 27.99 -1.86 -8.94
N SER A 10 27.88 -0.56 -9.22
CA SER A 10 27.97 0.48 -8.18
C SER A 10 26.74 1.38 -8.24
N ALA A 11 25.57 0.79 -7.99
CA ALA A 11 24.48 1.57 -7.41
C ALA A 11 25.03 2.10 -6.09
N GLN A 12 25.31 3.40 -6.03
CA GLN A 12 25.76 4.08 -4.83
C GLN A 12 24.75 3.78 -3.72
N ALA A 13 25.14 2.91 -2.80
CA ALA A 13 24.57 2.89 -1.47
C ALA A 13 24.80 4.31 -0.92
N VAL A 14 23.72 5.08 -0.86
CA VAL A 14 23.75 6.42 -0.26
C VAL A 14 24.18 6.22 1.19
N ASP A 15 25.33 6.82 1.52
CA ASP A 15 25.79 6.98 2.89
C ASP A 15 24.85 7.99 3.57
N ILE A 16 23.76 7.48 4.15
CA ILE A 16 22.85 8.25 5.01
C ILE A 16 23.51 8.35 6.39
N SER A 17 24.74 8.86 6.46
CA SER A 17 25.33 9.35 7.70
C SER A 17 24.75 10.74 7.97
N SER A 18 23.60 10.73 8.65
CA SER A 18 22.84 11.92 9.06
C SER A 18 23.69 12.94 9.83
N PRO A 19 23.55 14.26 9.57
CA PRO A 19 23.79 15.26 10.59
C PRO A 19 22.55 15.33 11.51
N SER A 20 22.29 14.25 12.25
CA SER A 20 21.43 14.16 13.45
C SER A 20 21.03 12.70 13.70
N GLY A 21 21.46 12.14 14.83
CA GLY A 21 21.23 10.74 15.24
C GLY A 21 19.78 10.43 15.65
N LEU A 22 18.80 10.71 14.80
CA LEU A 22 17.38 10.53 15.07
C LEU A 22 16.78 9.24 14.50
N VAL A 23 17.52 8.51 13.64
CA VAL A 23 17.05 7.25 13.03
C VAL A 23 18.12 6.18 13.23
N PRO A 24 17.78 4.99 13.77
CA PRO A 24 18.73 3.89 13.91
C PRO A 24 19.34 3.52 12.55
N GLU A 25 20.66 3.36 12.49
CA GLU A 25 21.40 3.01 11.24
C GLU A 25 20.86 1.72 10.58
N GLY A 26 20.33 0.78 11.38
CA GLY A 26 19.70 -0.43 10.85
C GLY A 26 18.35 -0.20 10.16
N LEU A 27 17.62 0.85 10.52
CA LEU A 27 16.34 1.18 9.88
C LEU A 27 16.56 1.88 8.54
N THR A 28 17.55 2.77 8.46
CA THR A 28 17.87 3.47 7.20
C THR A 28 18.37 2.52 6.12
N SER A 29 19.23 1.56 6.49
CA SER A 29 19.71 0.52 5.57
C SER A 29 18.59 -0.41 5.11
N PHE A 30 17.75 -0.89 6.03
CA PHE A 30 16.59 -1.71 5.67
C PHE A 30 15.64 -0.98 4.71
N LEU A 31 15.30 0.29 4.99
CA LEU A 31 14.46 1.07 4.09
C LEU A 31 15.10 1.23 2.71
N ALA A 32 16.40 1.49 2.65
CA ALA A 32 17.16 1.59 1.40
C ALA A 32 17.07 0.32 0.56
N ASP A 33 17.23 -0.84 1.20
CA ASP A 33 17.11 -2.15 0.54
C ASP A 33 15.70 -2.37 0.01
N VAL A 34 14.67 -2.06 0.79
CA VAL A 34 13.27 -2.31 0.42
C VAL A 34 12.80 -1.42 -0.73
N TYR A 35 13.10 -0.12 -0.72
CA TYR A 35 12.65 0.76 -1.81
C TYR A 35 13.48 0.62 -3.09
N SER A 36 14.71 0.08 -2.99
CA SER A 36 15.59 -0.15 -4.14
C SER A 36 15.43 -1.55 -4.74
N ASN A 37 14.90 -2.50 -3.99
CA ASN A 37 14.68 -3.88 -4.43
C ASN A 37 13.19 -4.16 -4.65
N GLY A 38 12.79 -4.25 -5.92
CA GLY A 38 11.41 -4.47 -6.31
C GLY A 38 10.75 -5.68 -5.66
N LEU A 39 11.47 -6.79 -5.50
CA LEU A 39 10.93 -8.02 -4.91
C LEU A 39 10.74 -7.90 -3.41
N LEU A 40 11.68 -7.29 -2.70
CA LEU A 40 11.55 -7.07 -1.26
C LEU A 40 10.42 -6.09 -0.95
N GLY A 41 10.36 -4.99 -1.69
CA GLY A 41 9.29 -4.01 -1.58
C GLY A 41 7.90 -4.59 -1.86
N LEU A 42 7.74 -5.29 -2.99
CA LEU A 42 6.47 -5.95 -3.32
C LEU A 42 6.12 -7.05 -2.32
N GLY A 43 7.11 -7.82 -1.88
CA GLY A 43 6.95 -8.86 -0.87
C GLY A 43 6.47 -8.30 0.47
N LEU A 44 7.03 -7.17 0.92
CA LEU A 44 6.59 -6.48 2.14
C LEU A 44 5.16 -5.96 2.00
N PHE A 45 4.82 -5.33 0.87
CA PHE A 45 3.46 -4.86 0.59
C PHE A 45 2.44 -6.01 0.66
N LEU A 46 2.72 -7.12 -0.03
CA LEU A 46 1.84 -8.30 0.00
C LEU A 46 1.76 -8.92 1.40
N LEU A 47 2.86 -8.93 2.15
CA LEU A 47 2.89 -9.41 3.53
C LEU A 47 1.99 -8.57 4.45
N LEU A 48 2.04 -7.24 4.33
CA LEU A 48 1.18 -6.32 5.09
C LEU A 48 -0.29 -6.53 4.76
N LEU A 49 -0.66 -6.64 3.48
CA LEU A 49 -2.03 -6.97 3.08
C LEU A 49 -2.48 -8.34 3.63
N ALA A 50 -1.64 -9.37 3.49
CA ALA A 50 -1.96 -10.70 3.98
C ALA A 50 -2.14 -10.72 5.50
N LEU A 51 -1.29 -10.00 6.23
CA LEU A 51 -1.40 -9.83 7.68
C LEU A 51 -2.68 -9.11 8.07
N GLY A 52 -3.03 -8.03 7.35
CA GLY A 52 -4.29 -7.31 7.54
C GLY A 52 -5.51 -8.22 7.36
N LEU A 53 -5.54 -9.02 6.28
CA LEU A 53 -6.62 -9.98 6.03
C LEU A 53 -6.69 -11.08 7.10
N ALA A 54 -5.55 -11.64 7.49
CA ALA A 54 -5.48 -12.67 8.53
C ALA A 54 -5.97 -12.13 9.88
N LEU A 55 -5.52 -10.94 10.27
CA LEU A 55 -5.95 -10.30 11.51
C LEU A 55 -7.42 -9.90 11.47
N HIS A 56 -7.95 -9.45 10.33
CA HIS A 56 -9.38 -9.21 10.17
C HIS A 56 -10.19 -10.49 10.45
N GLY A 57 -9.81 -11.60 9.81
CA GLY A 57 -10.47 -12.89 10.04
C GLY A 57 -10.37 -13.36 11.51
N LEU A 58 -9.21 -13.20 12.13
CA LEU A 58 -9.01 -13.54 13.55
C LEU A 58 -9.84 -12.65 14.49
N ASN A 59 -9.92 -11.34 14.23
CA ASN A 59 -10.69 -10.41 15.04
C ASN A 59 -12.19 -10.75 14.96
N MET A 60 -12.71 -11.04 13.77
CA MET A 60 -14.11 -11.47 13.60
C MET A 60 -14.40 -12.78 14.34
N LYS A 61 -13.49 -13.78 14.23
CA LYS A 61 -13.63 -15.04 14.96
C LYS A 61 -13.63 -14.84 16.48
N ARG A 62 -12.70 -14.04 17.00
CA ARG A 62 -12.61 -13.72 18.45
C ARG A 62 -13.87 -13.02 18.95
N THR A 63 -14.41 -12.09 18.19
CA THR A 63 -15.65 -11.40 18.59
C THR A 63 -16.82 -12.36 18.63
N TYR A 64 -16.96 -13.23 17.63
CA TYR A 64 -17.97 -14.28 17.62
C TYR A 64 -17.88 -15.20 18.84
N GLU A 65 -16.70 -15.73 19.13
CA GLU A 65 -16.48 -16.64 20.26
C GLU A 65 -16.81 -15.97 21.61
N ARG A 66 -16.47 -14.68 21.78
CA ARG A 66 -16.80 -13.91 22.99
C ARG A 66 -18.30 -13.73 23.15
N VAL A 67 -19.03 -13.40 22.08
CA VAL A 67 -20.48 -13.18 22.14
C VAL A 67 -21.23 -14.49 22.38
N ALA A 68 -20.83 -15.57 21.70
CA ALA A 68 -21.39 -16.90 21.90
C ALA A 68 -21.19 -17.42 23.34
N ALA A 69 -20.04 -17.13 23.96
CA ALA A 69 -19.78 -17.49 25.35
C ALA A 69 -20.70 -16.75 26.34
N THR A 70 -21.14 -15.53 26.01
CA THR A 70 -22.02 -14.72 26.88
C THR A 70 -23.51 -15.03 26.73
N THR A 71 -23.93 -15.79 25.73
CA THR A 71 -25.34 -16.01 25.39
C THR A 71 -26.01 -17.19 26.12
N ASN A 72 -25.37 -17.77 27.15
CA ASN A 72 -25.95 -18.78 28.06
C ASN A 72 -26.72 -19.92 27.36
N GLY A 73 -26.22 -20.41 26.23
CA GLY A 73 -26.81 -21.54 25.50
C GLY A 73 -27.83 -21.17 24.40
N GLY A 74 -28.03 -19.88 24.11
CA GLY A 74 -28.68 -19.45 22.88
C GLY A 74 -27.78 -19.69 21.67
N GLU A 75 -28.28 -20.36 20.63
CA GLU A 75 -27.58 -20.43 19.34
C GLU A 75 -27.57 -19.03 18.71
N VAL A 76 -26.38 -18.44 18.55
CA VAL A 76 -26.19 -17.19 17.80
C VAL A 76 -25.66 -17.55 16.43
N SER A 77 -26.46 -17.30 15.39
CA SER A 77 -26.01 -17.43 14.00
C SER A 77 -24.84 -16.47 13.73
N ARG A 78 -23.84 -16.95 12.98
CA ARG A 78 -22.71 -16.12 12.54
C ARG A 78 -23.16 -14.96 11.66
N ASP A 79 -24.19 -15.19 10.84
CA ASP A 79 -24.69 -14.18 9.91
C ASP A 79 -25.44 -13.09 10.66
N ASP A 80 -26.29 -13.46 11.61
CA ASP A 80 -27.02 -12.51 12.46
C ASP A 80 -26.05 -11.65 13.27
N LEU A 81 -25.03 -12.27 13.88
CA LEU A 81 -24.02 -11.50 14.63
C LEU A 81 -23.24 -10.54 13.73
N ARG A 82 -22.92 -10.98 12.49
CA ARG A 82 -22.19 -10.14 11.54
C ARG A 82 -23.02 -8.92 11.15
N GLU A 83 -24.31 -9.08 10.93
CA GLU A 83 -25.22 -7.98 10.62
C GLU A 83 -25.34 -7.01 11.80
N GLU A 84 -25.49 -7.52 13.02
CA GLU A 84 -25.58 -6.70 14.24
C GLU A 84 -24.28 -5.97 14.58
N MET A 85 -23.12 -6.56 14.29
CA MET A 85 -21.82 -5.92 14.47
C MET A 85 -21.54 -4.81 13.45
N PHE A 86 -22.27 -4.77 12.35
CA PHE A 86 -21.99 -3.85 11.26
C PHE A 86 -22.52 -2.45 11.55
N VAL A 87 -21.60 -1.52 11.80
CA VAL A 87 -21.92 -0.10 11.96
C VAL A 87 -21.73 0.63 10.63
N ARG A 88 -22.83 1.18 10.11
CA ARG A 88 -22.79 2.00 8.89
C ARG A 88 -21.88 3.22 9.09
N GLN A 89 -20.87 3.33 8.25
CA GLN A 89 -20.05 4.53 8.16
C GLN A 89 -20.66 5.55 7.19
N GLY A 90 -20.34 6.84 7.36
CA GLY A 90 -20.88 7.91 6.52
C GLY A 90 -20.45 7.77 5.05
N SER A 91 -21.35 8.11 4.12
CA SER A 91 -21.13 7.94 2.67
C SER A 91 -19.83 8.58 2.17
N ASN A 92 -19.51 9.80 2.62
CA ASN A 92 -18.28 10.50 2.22
C ASN A 92 -17.02 9.75 2.68
N PHE A 93 -17.06 9.15 3.87
CA PHE A 93 -15.95 8.35 4.38
C PHE A 93 -15.79 7.07 3.55
N ASN A 94 -16.87 6.36 3.25
CA ASN A 94 -16.82 5.15 2.42
C ASN A 94 -16.26 5.45 1.03
N ALA A 95 -16.71 6.54 0.39
CA ALA A 95 -16.18 6.97 -0.90
C ALA A 95 -14.68 7.27 -0.83
N ALA A 96 -14.23 8.00 0.20
CA ALA A 96 -12.82 8.30 0.41
C ALA A 96 -11.99 7.02 0.66
N ALA A 97 -12.51 6.09 1.46
CA ALA A 97 -11.83 4.83 1.77
C ALA A 97 -11.68 3.93 0.53
N VAL A 98 -12.75 3.76 -0.25
CA VAL A 98 -12.71 3.03 -1.53
C VAL A 98 -11.74 3.70 -2.51
N THR A 99 -11.75 5.04 -2.57
CA THR A 99 -10.81 5.81 -3.38
C THR A 99 -9.37 5.58 -2.92
N GLY A 100 -9.12 5.55 -1.61
CA GLY A 100 -7.81 5.24 -1.03
C GLY A 100 -7.31 3.86 -1.44
N TRP A 101 -8.14 2.82 -1.36
CA TRP A 101 -7.78 1.48 -1.83
C TRP A 101 -7.48 1.43 -3.33
N LEU A 102 -8.30 2.07 -4.15
CA LEU A 102 -8.06 2.14 -5.59
C LEU A 102 -6.72 2.85 -5.89
N LEU A 103 -6.51 4.02 -5.29
CA LEU A 103 -5.28 4.78 -5.47
C LEU A 103 -4.06 4.05 -4.90
N LEU A 104 -4.21 3.19 -3.90
CA LEU A 104 -3.13 2.39 -3.34
C LEU A 104 -2.58 1.43 -4.41
N PHE A 105 -3.46 0.71 -5.10
CA PHE A 105 -3.07 -0.21 -6.16
C PHE A 105 -2.55 0.52 -7.42
N VAL A 106 -3.08 1.69 -7.72
CA VAL A 106 -2.55 2.55 -8.80
C VAL A 106 -1.14 3.03 -8.43
N ALA A 107 -0.95 3.57 -7.23
CA ALA A 107 0.34 4.04 -6.74
C ALA A 107 1.39 2.92 -6.69
N LEU A 108 1.01 1.73 -6.22
CA LEU A 108 1.84 0.53 -6.26
C LEU A 108 2.30 0.25 -7.69
N SER A 109 1.36 0.19 -8.63
CA SER A 109 1.66 -0.13 -10.03
C SER A 109 2.58 0.90 -10.66
N TYR A 110 2.33 2.18 -10.43
CA TYR A 110 3.16 3.26 -10.94
C TYR A 110 4.55 3.23 -10.31
N PHE A 111 4.66 3.09 -8.99
CA PHE A 111 5.95 3.05 -8.31
C PHE A 111 6.83 1.90 -8.83
N TYR A 112 6.31 0.67 -8.91
CA TYR A 112 7.10 -0.51 -9.29
C TYR A 112 7.30 -0.68 -10.81
N PHE A 113 6.31 -0.34 -11.64
CA PHE A 113 6.37 -0.61 -13.09
C PHE A 113 6.73 0.61 -13.93
N LEU A 114 6.60 1.82 -13.41
CA LEU A 114 7.03 3.04 -14.12
C LEU A 114 8.45 3.48 -13.73
N THR A 115 9.03 2.92 -12.65
CA THR A 115 10.40 3.19 -12.22
C THR A 115 11.33 2.05 -12.69
N PRO A 116 12.12 2.24 -13.78
CA PRO A 116 12.81 1.13 -14.44
C PRO A 116 13.88 0.47 -13.57
N GLU A 117 14.48 1.20 -12.63
CA GLU A 117 15.50 0.68 -11.72
C GLU A 117 14.98 -0.38 -10.75
N ILE A 118 13.68 -0.33 -10.41
CA ILE A 118 13.08 -1.24 -9.42
C ILE A 118 12.83 -2.62 -10.04
N PHE A 119 12.27 -2.65 -11.25
CA PHE A 119 12.11 -3.86 -12.05
C PHE A 119 12.68 -3.67 -13.47
N PRO A 120 14.00 -3.84 -13.67
CA PRO A 120 14.65 -3.58 -14.96
C PRO A 120 14.09 -4.38 -16.12
N ARG A 121 13.59 -5.60 -15.86
CA ARG A 121 13.07 -6.52 -16.87
C ARG A 121 11.56 -6.53 -17.04
N TYR A 122 10.81 -5.89 -16.14
CA TYR A 122 9.34 -5.98 -16.11
C TYR A 122 8.65 -4.61 -16.06
N ASN A 123 9.35 -3.52 -16.38
CA ASN A 123 8.80 -2.17 -16.36
C ASN A 123 8.14 -1.76 -17.70
N TYR A 124 7.40 -0.65 -17.67
CA TYR A 124 6.70 -0.03 -18.80
C TYR A 124 7.59 0.16 -20.05
N TYR A 125 8.87 0.50 -19.87
CA TYR A 125 9.80 0.76 -20.97
C TYR A 125 10.30 -0.51 -21.68
N GLN A 126 10.04 -1.69 -21.11
CA GLN A 126 10.32 -2.99 -21.75
C GLN A 126 9.29 -3.36 -22.83
N VAL A 127 8.26 -2.53 -23.04
CA VAL A 127 7.32 -2.65 -24.16
C VAL A 127 7.48 -1.42 -25.05
N PRO A 128 8.50 -1.36 -25.94
CA PRO A 128 8.87 -0.14 -26.65
C PRO A 128 7.73 0.44 -27.49
N THR A 129 6.94 -0.42 -28.13
CA THR A 129 5.78 -0.01 -28.96
C THR A 129 4.71 0.71 -28.14
N LEU A 130 4.52 0.30 -26.89
CA LEU A 130 3.64 0.99 -25.95
C LEU A 130 4.34 2.26 -25.47
N ALA A 131 5.56 2.15 -24.96
CA ALA A 131 6.30 3.24 -24.32
C ALA A 131 6.52 4.47 -25.23
N SER A 132 6.81 4.24 -26.52
CA SER A 132 7.02 5.30 -27.51
C SER A 132 5.74 5.74 -28.25
N GLY A 133 4.60 5.10 -27.99
CA GLY A 133 3.35 5.40 -28.65
C GLY A 133 2.71 6.70 -28.11
N PRO A 134 2.01 7.49 -28.95
CA PRO A 134 1.38 8.74 -28.52
C PRO A 134 0.29 8.54 -27.44
N LEU A 135 -0.28 7.32 -27.36
CA LEU A 135 -1.26 6.91 -26.35
C LEU A 135 -0.70 5.87 -25.37
N GLY A 136 0.61 5.62 -25.39
CA GLY A 136 1.26 4.58 -24.58
C GLY A 136 0.99 4.71 -23.09
N PHE A 137 1.23 5.91 -22.58
CA PHE A 137 1.07 6.23 -21.17
C PHE A 137 -0.40 6.17 -20.74
N PHE A 138 -1.31 6.63 -21.61
CA PHE A 138 -2.75 6.52 -21.39
C PHE A 138 -3.20 5.06 -21.33
N ALA A 139 -2.75 4.22 -22.28
CA ALA A 139 -3.07 2.79 -22.30
C ALA A 139 -2.53 2.06 -21.06
N PHE A 140 -1.32 2.38 -20.62
CA PHE A 140 -0.77 1.87 -19.36
C PHE A 140 -1.64 2.27 -18.17
N GLY A 141 -1.94 3.57 -18.02
CA GLY A 141 -2.78 4.06 -16.94
C GLY A 141 -4.18 3.43 -16.94
N PHE A 142 -4.76 3.20 -18.12
CA PHE A 142 -6.06 2.54 -18.26
C PHE A 142 -6.01 1.08 -17.80
N VAL A 143 -4.99 0.31 -18.19
CA VAL A 143 -4.80 -1.08 -17.71
C VAL A 143 -4.61 -1.11 -16.20
N VAL A 144 -3.76 -0.23 -15.67
CA VAL A 144 -3.56 -0.10 -14.22
C VAL A 144 -4.88 0.21 -13.50
N LEU A 145 -5.69 1.13 -14.04
CA LEU A 145 -6.98 1.48 -13.47
C LEU A 145 -7.94 0.27 -13.43
N LEU A 146 -8.01 -0.52 -14.52
CA LEU A 146 -8.85 -1.72 -14.56
C LEU A 146 -8.38 -2.78 -13.54
N LEU A 147 -7.07 -2.99 -13.42
CA LEU A 147 -6.51 -3.91 -12.43
C LEU A 147 -6.77 -3.43 -11.00
N ALA A 148 -6.60 -2.13 -10.75
CA ALA A 148 -6.87 -1.52 -9.46
C ALA A 148 -8.36 -1.61 -9.08
N LEU A 149 -9.28 -1.41 -10.03
CA LEU A 149 -10.72 -1.62 -9.83
C LEU A 149 -11.02 -3.08 -9.48
N GLY A 150 -10.41 -4.03 -10.19
CA GLY A 150 -10.53 -5.46 -9.90
C GLY A 150 -10.05 -5.80 -8.50
N ALA A 151 -8.85 -5.33 -8.12
CA ALA A 151 -8.28 -5.55 -6.80
C ALA A 151 -9.11 -4.89 -5.69
N ALA A 152 -9.53 -3.64 -5.88
CA ALA A 152 -10.37 -2.90 -4.93
C ALA A 152 -11.76 -3.52 -4.76
N ALA A 153 -12.30 -4.23 -5.76
CA ALA A 153 -13.56 -4.94 -5.65
C ALA A 153 -13.49 -6.12 -4.64
N PHE A 154 -12.30 -6.69 -4.41
CA PHE A 154 -12.09 -7.71 -3.39
C PHE A 154 -11.92 -7.14 -1.98
N VAL A 155 -11.68 -5.83 -1.85
CA VAL A 155 -11.71 -5.17 -0.55
C VAL A 155 -13.17 -5.01 -0.14
N PRO A 156 -13.63 -5.65 0.95
CA PRO A 156 -15.04 -5.61 1.31
C PRO A 156 -15.50 -4.16 1.51
N ARG A 157 -16.58 -3.73 0.84
CA ARG A 157 -17.12 -2.37 1.02
C ARG A 157 -17.53 -2.09 2.47
N GLU A 158 -17.85 -3.15 3.19
CA GLU A 158 -18.26 -3.15 4.59
C GLU A 158 -17.07 -3.22 5.55
N PHE A 159 -15.84 -3.29 5.05
CA PHE A 159 -14.65 -3.60 5.84
C PHE A 159 -14.52 -2.73 7.10
N TYR A 160 -14.71 -1.42 6.91
CA TYR A 160 -14.62 -0.43 7.99
C TYR A 160 -15.85 -0.38 8.91
N GLY A 161 -16.94 -1.03 8.53
CA GLY A 161 -18.16 -1.07 9.36
C GLY A 161 -18.05 -2.03 10.55
N TYR A 162 -17.09 -2.95 10.53
CA TYR A 162 -16.84 -3.89 11.63
C TYR A 162 -15.90 -3.35 12.72
N TYR A 163 -15.44 -2.10 12.59
CA TYR A 163 -14.47 -1.49 13.48
C TYR A 163 -14.97 -0.19 14.06
N GLU A 164 -14.66 0.07 15.33
CA GLU A 164 -14.86 1.38 15.92
C GLU A 164 -13.77 2.34 15.43
N LEU A 165 -14.18 3.37 14.70
CA LEU A 165 -13.27 4.31 14.07
C LEU A 165 -13.28 5.65 14.78
N SER A 166 -12.19 5.96 15.48
CA SER A 166 -11.97 7.30 16.03
C SER A 166 -11.91 8.36 14.93
N ARG A 167 -12.19 9.62 15.29
CA ARG A 167 -12.08 10.77 14.35
C ARG A 167 -10.71 10.85 13.70
N ARG A 168 -9.63 10.60 14.45
CA ARG A 168 -8.26 10.65 13.94
C ARG A 168 -8.00 9.56 12.89
N MET A 169 -8.50 8.35 13.11
CA MET A 169 -8.37 7.24 12.15
C MET A 169 -9.12 7.54 10.86
N LYS A 170 -10.34 8.10 10.95
CA LYS A 170 -11.11 8.50 9.77
C LYS A 170 -10.37 9.55 8.95
N VAL A 171 -9.80 10.56 9.61
CA VAL A 171 -8.99 11.59 8.94
C VAL A 171 -7.75 10.98 8.29
N ALA A 172 -7.03 10.10 8.97
CA ALA A 172 -5.86 9.42 8.39
C ALA A 172 -6.21 8.64 7.11
N ILE A 173 -7.29 7.85 7.14
CA ILE A 173 -7.81 7.13 5.97
C ILE A 173 -8.19 8.09 4.85
N MET A 174 -8.88 9.19 5.16
CA MET A 174 -9.26 10.19 4.14
C MET A 174 -8.04 10.91 3.52
N LEU A 175 -6.97 11.10 4.29
CA LEU A 175 -5.72 11.71 3.81
C LEU A 175 -4.91 10.79 2.90
N THR A 176 -5.21 9.49 2.86
CA THR A 176 -4.52 8.56 1.96
C THR A 176 -4.67 8.96 0.49
N GLY A 177 -5.82 9.49 0.08
CA GLY A 177 -6.04 9.93 -1.32
C GLY A 177 -5.01 10.96 -1.78
N PRO A 178 -4.91 12.14 -1.12
CA PRO A 178 -3.88 13.14 -1.41
C PRO A 178 -2.44 12.60 -1.29
N VAL A 179 -2.14 11.78 -0.28
CA VAL A 179 -0.79 11.22 -0.08
C VAL A 179 -0.42 10.24 -1.20
N LEU A 180 -1.34 9.38 -1.62
CA LEU A 180 -1.14 8.47 -2.74
C LEU A 180 -1.01 9.20 -4.07
N ALA A 181 -1.72 10.33 -4.25
CA ALA A 181 -1.52 11.19 -5.41
C ALA A 181 -0.08 11.72 -5.49
N ILE A 182 0.54 12.08 -4.35
CA ILE A 182 1.97 12.45 -4.31
C ILE A 182 2.84 11.28 -4.76
N SER A 183 2.59 10.07 -4.25
CA SER A 183 3.33 8.86 -4.66
C SER A 183 3.23 8.62 -6.18
N ILE A 184 2.02 8.75 -6.73
CA ILE A 184 1.78 8.60 -8.18
C ILE A 184 2.54 9.66 -8.96
N LEU A 185 2.41 10.94 -8.60
CA LEU A 185 3.06 12.05 -9.31
C LEU A 185 4.59 11.92 -9.31
N LEU A 186 5.18 11.57 -8.18
CA LEU A 186 6.62 11.33 -8.07
C LEU A 186 7.05 10.12 -8.90
N SER A 187 6.25 9.05 -8.94
CA SER A 187 6.52 7.88 -9.78
C SER A 187 6.44 8.22 -11.28
N VAL A 188 5.47 9.06 -11.68
CA VAL A 188 5.38 9.58 -13.05
C VAL A 188 6.60 10.43 -13.39
N GLN A 189 6.97 11.37 -12.52
CA GLN A 189 8.15 12.20 -12.70
C GLN A 189 9.39 11.32 -12.94
N GLN A 190 9.65 10.35 -12.06
CA GLN A 190 10.78 9.43 -12.16
C GLN A 190 10.80 8.64 -13.48
N GLY A 191 9.64 8.18 -13.94
CA GLY A 191 9.54 7.56 -15.27
C GLY A 191 9.88 8.54 -16.38
N THR A 192 9.32 9.76 -16.35
CA THR A 192 9.52 10.74 -17.42
C THR A 192 10.95 11.29 -17.51
N THR A 193 11.70 11.33 -16.42
CA THR A 193 13.08 11.84 -16.38
C THR A 193 14.14 10.74 -16.48
N PHE A 194 13.74 9.47 -16.62
CA PHE A 194 14.67 8.34 -16.76
C PHE A 194 15.69 8.58 -17.90
N PRO A 195 17.00 8.28 -17.71
CA PRO A 195 17.62 7.56 -16.58
C PRO A 195 17.99 8.41 -15.36
N GLN A 196 17.64 9.71 -15.34
CA GLN A 196 17.94 10.58 -14.20
C GLN A 196 16.85 10.39 -13.14
N VAL A 197 17.14 9.57 -12.12
CA VAL A 197 16.24 9.38 -10.98
C VAL A 197 16.84 10.00 -9.73
N GLU A 198 16.09 10.90 -9.08
CA GLU A 198 16.47 11.52 -7.83
C GLU A 198 16.11 10.58 -6.65
N PRO A 199 17.09 10.10 -5.85
CA PRO A 199 16.83 9.13 -4.77
C PRO A 199 15.82 9.63 -3.72
N ALA A 200 15.84 10.94 -3.42
CA ALA A 200 14.90 11.55 -2.48
C ALA A 200 13.44 11.44 -2.95
N SER A 201 13.20 11.66 -4.25
CA SER A 201 11.86 11.53 -4.84
C SER A 201 11.34 10.09 -4.76
N ARG A 202 12.23 9.10 -4.95
CA ARG A 202 11.90 7.67 -4.82
C ARG A 202 11.53 7.31 -3.39
N LEU A 203 12.36 7.71 -2.43
CA LEU A 203 12.08 7.46 -1.01
C LEU A 203 10.75 8.10 -0.60
N LEU A 204 10.47 9.34 -1.02
CA LEU A 204 9.23 10.02 -0.68
C LEU A 204 8.01 9.33 -1.31
N ALA A 205 8.10 8.89 -2.56
CA ALA A 205 7.05 8.11 -3.22
C ALA A 205 6.77 6.78 -2.50
N PHE A 206 7.84 6.09 -2.07
CA PHE A 206 7.78 4.87 -1.29
C PHE A 206 7.12 5.09 0.08
N LEU A 207 7.56 6.10 0.84
CA LEU A 207 6.99 6.41 2.15
C LEU A 207 5.52 6.80 2.05
N ALA A 208 5.14 7.59 1.04
CA ALA A 208 3.75 7.94 0.78
C ALA A 208 2.88 6.70 0.49
N LEU A 209 3.39 5.74 -0.28
CA LEU A 209 2.72 4.47 -0.58
C LEU A 209 2.51 3.63 0.69
N PHE A 210 3.59 3.30 1.41
CA PHE A 210 3.53 2.42 2.57
C PHE A 210 2.83 3.05 3.79
N ALA A 211 3.00 4.36 4.02
CA ALA A 211 2.27 5.05 5.07
C ALA A 211 0.76 5.02 4.81
N SER A 212 0.34 5.12 3.54
CA SER A 212 -1.07 5.04 3.17
C SER A 212 -1.63 3.63 3.32
N GLU A 213 -0.86 2.60 2.95
CA GLU A 213 -1.21 1.20 3.20
C GLU A 213 -1.46 0.95 4.70
N LEU A 214 -0.51 1.37 5.55
CA LEU A 214 -0.63 1.24 6.99
C LEU A 214 -1.83 2.02 7.53
N ALA A 215 -2.10 3.22 7.02
CA ALA A 215 -3.27 4.01 7.42
C ALA A 215 -4.60 3.32 7.07
N LEU A 216 -4.68 2.68 5.89
CA LEU A 216 -5.87 1.93 5.46
C LEU A 216 -6.10 0.67 6.29
N LEU A 217 -5.04 -0.02 6.70
CA LEU A 217 -5.08 -1.24 7.51
C LEU A 217 -5.13 -0.98 9.02
N TRP A 218 -4.83 0.24 9.46
CA TRP A 218 -4.69 0.60 10.87
C TRP A 218 -5.84 0.16 11.79
N PRO A 219 -7.13 0.26 11.40
CA PRO A 219 -8.22 -0.20 12.27
C PRO A 219 -8.11 -1.66 12.69
N ILE A 220 -7.59 -2.52 11.80
CA ILE A 220 -7.41 -3.95 12.05
C ILE A 220 -6.30 -4.16 13.08
N TYR A 221 -5.18 -3.47 12.87
CA TYR A 221 -4.00 -3.58 13.72
C TYR A 221 -4.27 -3.02 15.11
N ALA A 222 -4.96 -1.88 15.18
CA ALA A 222 -5.38 -1.30 16.44
C ALA A 222 -6.26 -2.26 17.25
N GLU A 223 -7.31 -2.83 16.63
CA GLU A 223 -8.17 -3.83 17.28
C GLU A 223 -7.37 -5.06 17.76
N ALA A 224 -6.47 -5.59 16.92
CA ALA A 224 -5.66 -6.76 17.24
C ALA A 224 -4.71 -6.53 18.44
N LEU A 225 -4.24 -5.29 18.63
CA LEU A 225 -3.39 -4.86 19.76
C LEU A 225 -4.19 -4.57 21.04
N GLY A 226 -5.50 -4.87 21.07
CA GLY A 226 -6.37 -4.60 22.20
C GLY A 226 -7.07 -3.25 22.12
N GLY A 227 -7.21 -2.69 20.91
CA GLY A 227 -7.87 -1.42 20.65
C GLY A 227 -9.29 -1.35 21.20
N MET A 228 -9.48 -0.37 22.08
CA MET A 228 -10.71 0.31 22.50
C MET A 228 -11.99 -0.53 22.53
N ARG A 229 -12.17 -1.27 23.62
CA ARG A 229 -13.49 -1.38 24.26
C ARG A 229 -13.46 -0.59 25.57
#